data_AF-A0A4U0U8I5-F1
#
_entry.id   AF-A0A4U0U8I5-F1
#
_cell.length_a   1.000
_cell.length_b   1.000
_cell.length_c   1.000
_cell.angle_alpha   90.00
_cell.angle_beta   90.00
_cell.angle_gamma   90.00
#
_symmetry.space_group_name_H-M   'P 1'
#
loop_
_entity.id
_entity.type
_entity.pdbx_description
1 polymer ?
#
loop_
_entity_poly.entity_id
_entity_poly.type
_entity_poly.pdbx_seq_one_letter_code
_entity_poly.pdbx_strand_id
1 'polypeptide(L)'
;MDGQLAFGGYDAAKATGGNYTKSLAPSSLSCTSGMNVIVSDMVLNFPNGTDASIISPYSGLSTCITPDYPGIFTFPSDPYYTSFEELTSTSNIGREQGTGGYGGMLYQPDEVYYGDLTIELDSTFQIRIPNELLVIHPSNVVESGATQYNDSVREVLLDPTLGINQGDTSILGRHFFQAAYLLVNYDSDTFTIWQANATTGSNLVSVADSCGNSASDPSHNHTDIASSTSPGASSSTASNNGTTTSKTNSSNDSERNGVSPGAIAGIAVGTALAAALLGIIGAICLMRRRKRQRVAASHDSRSLSLSSSTKIPLGGFDTQTMFEPMSQDVLEMSGDPHVQEMNGGSKPVEMSSEKTRTKHYTTRFELGSP
;
A
#
# COMPACT_ATOMS: atom_id res chain seq x y z
N MET A 1 -9.82 -15.95 -5.14
CA MET A 1 -8.90 -16.86 -4.43
C MET A 1 -9.01 -16.50 -2.97
N ASP A 2 -9.04 -17.47 -2.08
CA ASP A 2 -9.01 -17.20 -0.65
C ASP A 2 -7.60 -16.79 -0.21
N GLY A 3 -7.50 -16.13 0.94
CA GLY A 3 -6.21 -15.76 1.52
C GLY A 3 -5.42 -17.00 1.97
N GLN A 4 -4.09 -16.87 2.04
CA GLN A 4 -3.20 -17.90 2.55
C GLN A 4 -2.27 -17.31 3.61
N LEU A 5 -2.01 -18.07 4.67
CA LEU A 5 -0.98 -17.78 5.66
C LEU A 5 -0.05 -18.99 5.73
N ALA A 6 1.25 -18.76 5.55
CA ALA A 6 2.28 -19.79 5.63
C ALA A 6 3.19 -19.51 6.84
N PHE A 7 3.51 -20.55 7.61
CA PHE A 7 4.42 -20.47 8.76
C PHE A 7 5.74 -21.19 8.42
N GLY A 8 6.86 -20.60 8.85
CA GLY A 8 8.21 -21.15 8.59
C GLY A 8 8.68 -21.02 7.13
N GLY A 9 7.96 -20.28 6.31
CA GLY A 9 8.15 -20.24 4.86
C GLY A 9 7.28 -19.21 4.17
N TYR A 10 7.30 -19.24 2.84
CA TYR A 10 6.38 -18.50 1.98
C TYR A 10 5.98 -19.36 0.77
N ASP A 11 4.88 -19.01 0.11
CA ASP A 11 4.47 -19.66 -1.13
C ASP A 11 5.00 -18.87 -2.33
N ALA A 12 6.07 -19.37 -2.94
CA ALA A 12 6.73 -18.72 -4.06
C ALA A 12 5.85 -18.66 -5.31
N ALA A 13 4.78 -19.46 -5.41
CA ALA A 13 3.85 -19.34 -6.53
C ALA A 13 2.98 -18.06 -6.41
N LYS A 14 2.79 -17.54 -5.19
CA LYS A 14 1.97 -16.34 -4.91
C LYS A 14 2.75 -15.03 -4.97
N ALA A 15 4.06 -15.08 -5.17
CA ALA A 15 4.94 -13.92 -5.27
C ALA A 15 5.50 -13.81 -6.69
N THR A 16 5.56 -12.60 -7.24
CA THR A 16 6.13 -12.35 -8.57
C THR A 16 6.95 -11.06 -8.60
N GLY A 17 7.82 -10.93 -9.61
CA GLY A 17 8.67 -9.76 -9.81
C GLY A 17 9.85 -9.67 -8.84
N GLY A 18 10.41 -8.46 -8.75
CA GLY A 18 11.43 -8.13 -7.76
C GLY A 18 10.86 -8.13 -6.33
N ASN A 19 11.76 -8.18 -5.35
CA ASN A 19 11.38 -8.13 -3.94
C ASN A 19 11.86 -6.84 -3.28
N TYR A 20 11.17 -6.43 -2.24
CA TYR A 20 11.55 -5.32 -1.38
C TYR A 20 11.75 -5.85 0.04
N THR A 21 13.01 -5.90 0.49
CA THR A 21 13.37 -6.42 1.82
C THR A 21 13.96 -5.32 2.67
N LYS A 22 13.51 -5.22 3.93
CA LYS A 22 14.01 -4.25 4.90
C LYS A 22 14.05 -4.86 6.30
N SER A 23 14.94 -4.33 7.14
CA SER A 23 15.00 -4.73 8.54
C SER A 23 13.76 -4.28 9.32
N LEU A 24 13.34 -5.11 10.27
CA LEU A 24 12.37 -4.74 11.29
C LEU A 24 13.03 -3.70 12.21
N ALA A 25 12.34 -2.58 12.41
CA ALA A 25 12.70 -1.62 13.44
C ALA A 25 12.15 -2.08 14.80
N PRO A 26 12.72 -1.62 15.92
CA PRO A 26 12.09 -1.79 17.23
C PRO A 26 10.65 -1.25 17.21
N SER A 27 9.72 -2.01 17.79
CA SER A 27 8.34 -1.57 17.95
C SER A 27 8.29 -0.21 18.66
N SER A 28 7.50 0.71 18.13
CA SER A 28 7.29 2.04 18.70
C SER A 28 5.79 2.36 18.78
N LEU A 29 5.45 3.48 19.43
CA LEU A 29 4.06 3.98 19.42
C LEU A 29 3.59 4.38 18.01
N SER A 30 4.50 4.78 17.12
CA SER A 30 4.19 5.16 15.75
C SER A 30 4.12 3.97 14.78
N CYS A 31 4.77 2.85 15.12
CA CYS A 31 4.71 1.63 14.35
C CYS A 31 4.98 0.40 15.23
N THR A 32 3.90 -0.24 15.67
CA THR A 32 3.96 -1.40 16.57
C THR A 32 4.44 -2.67 15.85
N SER A 33 4.24 -2.76 14.54
CA SER A 33 4.73 -3.89 13.74
C SER A 33 6.25 -3.89 13.52
N GLY A 34 6.91 -2.75 13.73
CA GLY A 34 8.32 -2.54 13.39
C GLY A 34 8.60 -2.44 11.89
N MET A 35 7.63 -2.73 11.02
CA MET A 35 7.76 -2.69 9.56
C MET A 35 7.59 -1.27 9.03
N ASN A 36 8.68 -0.50 9.01
CA ASN A 36 8.66 0.90 8.59
C ASN A 36 9.19 1.08 7.16
N VAL A 37 8.42 1.79 6.34
CA VAL A 37 8.78 2.17 4.95
C VAL A 37 8.57 3.66 4.74
N ILE A 38 9.17 4.24 3.70
CA ILE A 38 8.79 5.55 3.20
C ILE A 38 7.96 5.31 1.95
N VAL A 39 6.71 5.74 1.95
CA VAL A 39 5.93 5.83 0.72
C VAL A 39 6.40 7.10 0.00
N SER A 40 7.25 6.93 -1.02
CA SER A 40 7.86 8.04 -1.75
C SER A 40 6.88 8.68 -2.70
N ASP A 41 5.97 7.89 -3.28
CA ASP A 41 4.90 8.40 -4.11
C ASP A 41 3.65 7.51 -4.10
N MET A 42 2.53 8.13 -4.47
CA MET A 42 1.30 7.47 -4.85
C MET A 42 0.83 8.06 -6.18
N VAL A 43 0.81 7.24 -7.22
CA VAL A 43 0.55 7.66 -8.59
C VAL A 43 -0.80 7.14 -9.06
N LEU A 44 -1.69 8.07 -9.38
CA LEU A 44 -2.96 7.81 -10.04
C LEU A 44 -2.71 7.47 -11.51
N ASN A 45 -3.07 6.26 -11.92
CA ASN A 45 -2.94 5.77 -13.28
C ASN A 45 -4.29 5.86 -14.00
N PHE A 46 -4.48 6.90 -14.81
CA PHE A 46 -5.76 7.16 -15.46
C PHE A 46 -5.98 6.26 -16.69
N PRO A 47 -7.22 5.88 -17.01
CA PRO A 47 -7.53 5.03 -18.18
C PRO A 47 -7.14 5.64 -19.53
N ASN A 48 -6.95 6.96 -19.60
CA ASN A 48 -6.45 7.66 -20.78
C ASN A 48 -4.92 7.49 -20.98
N GLY A 49 -4.24 6.76 -20.10
CA GLY A 49 -2.79 6.52 -20.12
C GLY A 49 -1.95 7.64 -19.50
N THR A 50 -2.56 8.66 -18.88
CA THR A 50 -1.83 9.69 -18.12
C THR A 50 -1.67 9.29 -16.66
N ASP A 51 -0.62 9.78 -16.03
CA ASP A 51 -0.36 9.55 -14.61
C ASP A 51 -0.35 10.89 -13.85
N ALA A 52 -0.78 10.86 -12.59
CA ALA A 52 -0.63 12.01 -11.68
C ALA A 52 -0.17 11.57 -10.30
N SER A 53 0.83 12.26 -9.77
CA SER A 53 1.37 11.99 -8.45
C SER A 53 0.60 12.75 -7.37
N ILE A 54 0.24 12.05 -6.28
CA ILE A 54 -0.43 12.62 -5.10
C ILE A 54 0.59 13.20 -4.11
N ILE A 55 1.74 12.54 -3.94
CA ILE A 55 2.73 12.90 -2.93
C ILE A 55 3.79 13.85 -3.52
N SER A 56 4.20 13.71 -4.77
CA SER A 56 5.11 14.67 -5.40
C SER A 56 4.40 16.01 -5.64
N PRO A 57 5.03 17.16 -5.33
CA PRO A 57 6.44 17.37 -5.01
C PRO A 57 6.78 17.40 -3.51
N TYR A 58 5.91 16.91 -2.63
CA TYR A 58 6.14 16.84 -1.19
C TYR A 58 7.14 15.75 -0.82
N SER A 59 7.60 15.77 0.43
CA SER A 59 8.41 14.68 0.98
C SER A 59 7.59 13.40 1.11
N GLY A 60 8.20 12.25 0.83
CA GLY A 60 7.59 10.95 1.09
C GLY A 60 7.12 10.78 2.53
N LEU A 61 6.16 9.89 2.73
CA LEU A 61 5.48 9.66 4.00
C LEU A 61 6.10 8.48 4.74
N SER A 62 6.63 8.75 5.94
CA SER A 62 6.99 7.67 6.88
C SER A 62 5.74 6.87 7.22
N THR A 63 5.80 5.57 6.95
CA THR A 63 4.63 4.70 6.94
C THR A 63 4.90 3.43 7.72
N CYS A 64 3.95 3.05 8.59
CA CYS A 64 3.92 1.75 9.24
C CYS A 64 3.10 0.76 8.43
N ILE A 65 3.64 -0.45 8.21
CA ILE A 65 2.86 -1.54 7.62
C ILE A 65 2.08 -2.25 8.73
N THR A 66 0.76 -2.29 8.62
CA THR A 66 -0.14 -2.88 9.61
C THR A 66 -1.18 -3.75 8.89
N PRO A 67 -0.91 -5.05 8.65
CA PRO A 67 -1.76 -5.90 7.81
C PRO A 67 -3.18 -6.12 8.34
N ASP A 68 -3.44 -5.84 9.62
CA ASP A 68 -4.75 -5.93 10.26
C ASP A 68 -5.54 -4.60 10.24
N TYR A 69 -4.90 -3.48 9.90
CA TYR A 69 -5.58 -2.17 9.78
C TYR A 69 -6.45 -2.13 8.51
N PRO A 70 -7.73 -1.69 8.57
CA PRO A 70 -8.61 -1.61 7.40
C PRO A 70 -8.16 -0.56 6.37
N GLY A 71 -8.60 -0.68 5.12
CA GLY A 71 -8.18 0.21 4.02
C GLY A 71 -6.83 -0.15 3.38
N ILE A 72 -6.43 0.62 2.37
CA ILE A 72 -5.15 0.49 1.66
C ILE A 72 -4.09 1.35 2.33
N PHE A 73 -4.39 2.64 2.51
CA PHE A 73 -3.41 3.61 2.98
C PHE A 73 -4.07 4.75 3.76
N THR A 74 -3.45 5.18 4.87
CA THR A 74 -3.82 6.38 5.61
C THR A 74 -2.80 7.50 5.39
N PHE A 75 -3.27 8.74 5.24
CA PHE A 75 -2.39 9.89 5.05
C PHE A 75 -3.02 11.20 5.46
N PRO A 76 -2.21 12.25 5.77
CA PRO A 76 -2.74 13.55 6.14
C PRO A 76 -3.71 14.10 5.10
N SER A 77 -4.85 14.61 5.54
CA SER A 77 -5.85 15.19 4.63
C SER A 77 -5.28 16.33 3.77
N ASP A 78 -4.46 17.20 4.36
CA ASP A 78 -3.80 18.31 3.70
C ASP A 78 -2.27 18.10 3.77
N PRO A 79 -1.53 18.16 2.65
CA PRO A 79 -2.00 18.43 1.27
C PRO A 79 -2.51 17.21 0.51
N TYR A 80 -2.22 15.99 0.96
CA TYR A 80 -2.25 14.81 0.11
C TYR A 80 -3.67 14.39 -0.33
N TYR A 81 -4.65 14.35 0.57
CA TYR A 81 -6.01 13.96 0.19
C TYR A 81 -6.70 15.04 -0.64
N THR A 82 -6.44 16.31 -0.32
CA THR A 82 -6.88 17.43 -1.16
C THR A 82 -6.32 17.31 -2.58
N SER A 83 -5.03 16.95 -2.73
CA SER A 83 -4.43 16.69 -4.05
C SER A 83 -5.09 15.54 -4.78
N PHE A 84 -5.43 14.44 -4.09
CA PHE A 84 -6.19 13.34 -4.70
C PHE A 84 -7.52 13.83 -5.30
N GLU A 85 -8.32 14.59 -4.54
CA GLU A 85 -9.60 15.12 -5.04
C GLU A 85 -9.42 16.13 -6.18
N GLU A 86 -8.40 17.00 -6.10
CA GLU A 86 -8.10 17.98 -7.14
C GLU A 86 -7.67 17.30 -8.45
N LEU A 87 -6.75 16.34 -8.39
CA LEU A 87 -6.24 15.61 -9.55
C LEU A 87 -7.31 14.74 -10.21
N THR A 88 -8.20 14.15 -9.42
CA THR A 88 -9.29 13.31 -9.93
C THR A 88 -10.54 14.10 -10.29
N SER A 89 -10.60 15.40 -9.95
CA SER A 89 -11.81 16.24 -10.07
C SER A 89 -13.03 15.65 -9.35
N THR A 90 -12.79 14.96 -8.23
CA THR A 90 -13.85 14.31 -7.43
C THR A 90 -14.16 15.13 -6.18
N SER A 91 -15.28 14.80 -5.54
CA SER A 91 -15.65 15.37 -4.24
C SER A 91 -16.34 14.29 -3.43
N ASN A 92 -15.78 13.96 -2.27
CA ASN A 92 -16.42 13.02 -1.36
C ASN A 92 -17.76 13.59 -0.85
N ILE A 93 -18.68 12.68 -0.53
CA ILE A 93 -20.00 12.96 0.05
C ILE A 93 -20.07 12.61 1.54
N GLY A 94 -18.92 12.36 2.15
CA GLY A 94 -18.78 11.96 3.55
C GLY A 94 -17.82 10.79 3.71
N ARG A 95 -17.61 10.42 4.97
CA ARG A 95 -16.83 9.24 5.35
C ARG A 95 -17.78 8.07 5.61
N GLU A 96 -17.35 6.85 5.36
CA GLU A 96 -18.10 5.68 5.79
C GLU A 96 -18.11 5.62 7.34
N GLN A 97 -19.30 5.55 7.94
CA GLN A 97 -19.52 5.56 9.40
C GLN A 97 -20.21 4.28 9.89
N GLY A 98 -20.36 3.28 9.02
CA GLY A 98 -21.07 2.05 9.29
C GLY A 98 -20.13 0.95 9.81
N THR A 99 -20.71 -0.15 10.25
CA THR A 99 -19.98 -1.38 10.60
C THR A 99 -19.41 -2.13 9.39
N GLY A 100 -19.70 -1.63 8.18
CA GLY A 100 -19.43 -2.32 6.92
C GLY A 100 -18.38 -1.68 6.01
N GLY A 101 -17.98 -0.43 6.28
CA GLY A 101 -16.90 0.22 5.55
C GLY A 101 -15.57 0.12 6.26
N TYR A 102 -14.55 0.63 5.57
CA TYR A 102 -13.16 0.45 5.94
C TYR A 102 -12.49 1.77 6.32
N GLY A 103 -13.29 2.79 6.65
CA GLY A 103 -12.84 4.13 7.05
C GLY A 103 -12.55 5.07 5.89
N GLY A 104 -12.76 4.63 4.65
CA GLY A 104 -12.56 5.42 3.44
C GLY A 104 -13.62 6.50 3.24
N MET A 105 -13.40 7.32 2.22
CA MET A 105 -14.35 8.36 1.83
C MET A 105 -15.32 7.83 0.77
N LEU A 106 -16.56 8.29 0.87
CA LEU A 106 -17.66 7.91 -0.01
C LEU A 106 -17.80 8.89 -1.16
N TYR A 107 -18.17 8.37 -2.33
CA TYR A 107 -18.40 9.12 -3.56
C TYR A 107 -19.68 8.64 -4.24
N GLN A 108 -20.26 9.51 -5.08
CA GLN A 108 -21.32 9.07 -5.99
C GLN A 108 -20.73 8.11 -7.04
N PRO A 109 -21.46 7.05 -7.45
CA PRO A 109 -20.92 6.04 -8.37
C PRO A 109 -20.45 6.59 -9.72
N ASP A 110 -21.02 7.70 -10.19
CA ASP A 110 -20.68 8.38 -11.44
C ASP A 110 -19.63 9.50 -11.27
N GLU A 111 -19.27 9.86 -10.04
CA GLU A 111 -18.31 10.92 -9.72
C GLU A 111 -17.09 10.40 -8.92
N VAL A 112 -16.87 9.07 -8.89
CA VAL A 112 -15.72 8.45 -8.24
C VAL A 112 -14.56 8.26 -9.21
N TYR A 113 -13.33 8.26 -8.70
CA TYR A 113 -12.16 7.91 -9.47
C TYR A 113 -12.29 6.50 -10.08
N TYR A 114 -11.92 6.38 -11.35
CA TYR A 114 -11.94 5.13 -12.11
C TYR A 114 -10.60 4.97 -12.79
N GLY A 115 -9.64 4.39 -12.07
CA GLY A 115 -8.26 4.19 -12.49
C GLY A 115 -7.47 3.42 -11.45
N ASP A 116 -6.27 3.00 -11.82
CA ASP A 116 -5.44 2.19 -10.92
C ASP A 116 -4.56 3.10 -10.07
N LEU A 117 -4.06 2.58 -8.94
CA LEU A 117 -3.16 3.31 -8.06
C LEU A 117 -1.83 2.57 -7.97
N THR A 118 -0.72 3.25 -8.25
CA THR A 118 0.62 2.73 -7.97
C THR A 118 1.17 3.36 -6.70
N ILE A 119 1.62 2.53 -5.76
CA ILE A 119 2.30 2.98 -4.53
C ILE A 119 3.78 2.68 -4.65
N GLU A 120 4.63 3.69 -4.45
CA GLU A 120 6.08 3.57 -4.50
C GLU A 120 6.68 3.57 -3.09
N LEU A 121 7.49 2.56 -2.80
CA LEU A 121 8.20 2.38 -1.52
C LEU A 121 9.69 2.68 -1.72
N ASP A 122 10.22 3.58 -0.88
CA ASP A 122 11.61 4.03 -0.85
C ASP A 122 12.17 4.35 -2.26
N SER A 123 11.33 4.80 -3.20
CA SER A 123 11.65 5.08 -4.62
C SER A 123 12.29 3.93 -5.40
N THR A 124 12.20 2.69 -4.92
CA THR A 124 12.88 1.52 -5.52
C THR A 124 11.95 0.38 -5.84
N PHE A 125 10.79 0.34 -5.20
CA PHE A 125 9.80 -0.71 -5.37
C PHE A 125 8.42 -0.11 -5.55
N GLN A 126 7.60 -0.74 -6.38
CA GLN A 126 6.25 -0.25 -6.66
C GLN A 126 5.26 -1.39 -6.71
N ILE A 127 4.06 -1.15 -6.18
CA ILE A 127 2.91 -2.06 -6.28
C ILE A 127 1.79 -1.33 -6.98
N ARG A 128 1.22 -1.98 -8.00
CA ARG A 128 0.05 -1.47 -8.71
C ARG A 128 -1.20 -2.13 -8.17
N ILE A 129 -2.14 -1.31 -7.72
CA ILE A 129 -3.43 -1.69 -7.18
C ILE A 129 -4.48 -1.39 -8.24
N PRO A 130 -5.16 -2.41 -8.78
CA PRO A 130 -6.18 -2.19 -9.78
C PRO A 130 -7.45 -1.57 -9.15
N ASN A 131 -8.22 -0.85 -9.96
CA ASN A 131 -9.36 -0.07 -9.49
C ASN A 131 -10.40 -0.91 -8.73
N GLU A 132 -10.62 -2.17 -9.09
CA GLU A 132 -11.55 -3.07 -8.40
C GLU A 132 -11.18 -3.37 -6.94
N LEU A 133 -9.91 -3.15 -6.56
CA LEU A 133 -9.44 -3.27 -5.18
C LEU A 133 -9.34 -1.91 -4.49
N LEU A 134 -9.23 -0.81 -5.25
CA LEU A 134 -9.12 0.55 -4.74
C LEU A 134 -10.50 1.16 -4.41
N VAL A 135 -11.47 0.95 -5.29
CA VAL A 135 -12.80 1.54 -5.25
C VAL A 135 -13.83 0.43 -5.16
N ILE A 136 -14.45 0.31 -4.00
CA ILE A 136 -15.34 -0.81 -3.68
C ILE A 136 -16.77 -0.35 -3.42
N HIS A 137 -17.67 -1.32 -3.34
CA HIS A 137 -19.03 -1.14 -2.88
C HIS A 137 -19.07 -1.38 -1.37
N PRO A 138 -19.48 -0.39 -0.55
CA PRO A 138 -19.67 -0.63 0.88
C PRO A 138 -20.63 -1.78 1.10
N SER A 139 -20.36 -2.60 2.11
CA SER A 139 -21.15 -3.81 2.34
C SER A 139 -21.41 -4.03 3.81
N ASN A 140 -22.62 -4.47 4.17
CA ASN A 140 -22.94 -4.85 5.54
C ASN A 140 -23.36 -6.32 5.60
N VAL A 141 -23.07 -6.97 6.73
CA VAL A 141 -23.62 -8.29 7.01
C VAL A 141 -25.02 -8.09 7.58
N VAL A 142 -26.05 -8.54 6.87
CA VAL A 142 -27.43 -8.49 7.35
C VAL A 142 -27.70 -9.64 8.32
N GLU A 143 -28.82 -9.60 9.05
CA GLU A 143 -29.18 -10.58 10.08
C GLU A 143 -29.16 -12.04 9.57
N SER A 144 -29.40 -12.27 8.28
CA SER A 144 -29.29 -13.59 7.66
C SER A 144 -27.85 -14.11 7.49
N GLY A 145 -26.84 -13.36 7.92
CA GLY A 145 -25.41 -13.64 7.68
C GLY A 145 -24.95 -13.35 6.25
N ALA A 146 -25.84 -12.90 5.37
CA ALA A 146 -25.49 -12.58 3.98
C ALA A 146 -24.84 -11.19 3.89
N THR A 147 -23.89 -11.03 2.97
CA THR A 147 -23.32 -9.72 2.63
C THR A 147 -24.28 -8.97 1.70
N GLN A 148 -24.74 -7.80 2.13
CA GLN A 148 -25.52 -6.86 1.34
C GLN A 148 -24.64 -5.69 0.92
N TYR A 149 -24.52 -5.47 -0.39
CA TYR A 149 -23.76 -4.37 -0.96
C TYR A 149 -24.65 -3.14 -1.17
N ASN A 150 -24.08 -1.96 -0.93
CA ASN A 150 -24.70 -0.68 -1.24
C ASN A 150 -24.16 -0.13 -2.55
N ASP A 151 -24.90 -0.33 -3.63
CA ASP A 151 -24.52 0.13 -4.97
C ASP A 151 -24.75 1.62 -5.21
N SER A 152 -25.41 2.32 -4.27
CA SER A 152 -25.75 3.74 -4.40
C SER A 152 -24.58 4.67 -4.13
N VAL A 153 -23.47 4.15 -3.59
CA VAL A 153 -22.25 4.89 -3.29
C VAL A 153 -21.03 4.04 -3.63
N ARG A 154 -19.86 4.66 -3.66
CA ARG A 154 -18.56 3.97 -3.77
C ARG A 154 -17.66 4.43 -2.65
N GLU A 155 -16.87 3.52 -2.08
CA GLU A 155 -15.85 3.83 -1.11
C GLU A 155 -14.48 3.71 -1.76
N VAL A 156 -13.68 4.77 -1.65
CA VAL A 156 -12.26 4.73 -2.00
C VAL A 156 -11.49 4.35 -0.75
N LEU A 157 -10.71 3.27 -0.80
CA LEU A 157 -9.98 2.70 0.34
C LEU A 157 -8.70 3.48 0.73
N LEU A 158 -8.74 4.80 0.53
CA LEU A 158 -7.74 5.76 0.96
C LEU A 158 -8.33 6.62 2.08
N ASP A 159 -7.69 6.59 3.25
CA ASP A 159 -8.23 7.21 4.46
C ASP A 159 -7.46 8.50 4.83
N PRO A 160 -8.08 9.68 4.70
CA PRO A 160 -7.49 10.92 5.19
C PRO A 160 -7.51 11.01 6.72
N THR A 161 -6.37 11.20 7.36
CA THR A 161 -6.33 11.46 8.81
C THR A 161 -6.86 12.86 9.12
N LEU A 162 -7.81 12.93 10.06
CA LEU A 162 -8.57 14.13 10.41
C LEU A 162 -8.70 14.29 11.94
N GLY A 163 -8.95 15.52 12.39
CA GLY A 163 -9.26 15.81 13.79
C GLY A 163 -8.14 15.37 14.74
N ILE A 164 -8.47 14.50 15.71
CA ILE A 164 -7.50 14.01 16.70
C ILE A 164 -6.40 13.13 16.12
N ASN A 165 -6.63 12.54 14.94
CA ASN A 165 -5.67 11.68 14.24
C ASN A 165 -4.80 12.50 13.26
N GLN A 166 -4.98 13.82 13.20
CA GLN A 166 -4.20 14.68 12.32
C GLN A 166 -2.72 14.63 12.73
N GLY A 167 -1.86 14.20 11.81
CA GLY A 167 -0.42 14.05 12.05
C GLY A 167 -0.01 12.68 12.55
N ASP A 168 -0.94 11.73 12.68
CA ASP A 168 -0.60 10.33 12.91
C ASP A 168 0.28 9.79 11.77
N THR A 169 1.10 8.80 12.12
CA THR A 169 1.93 8.11 11.14
C THR A 169 1.04 7.42 10.10
N SER A 170 1.40 7.55 8.82
CA SER A 170 0.71 6.87 7.74
C SER A 170 0.74 5.36 7.94
N ILE A 171 -0.34 4.69 7.56
CA ILE A 171 -0.48 3.24 7.68
C ILE A 171 -0.71 2.66 6.30
N LEU A 172 0.01 1.59 5.98
CA LEU A 172 -0.28 0.74 4.84
C LEU A 172 -0.97 -0.54 5.35
N GLY A 173 -2.24 -0.67 4.98
CA GLY A 173 -3.21 -1.55 5.62
C GLY A 173 -3.50 -2.85 4.87
N ARG A 174 -4.52 -3.57 5.36
CA ARG A 174 -4.96 -4.89 4.89
C ARG A 174 -5.22 -4.96 3.39
N HIS A 175 -5.88 -3.95 2.81
CA HIS A 175 -6.31 -4.02 1.41
C HIS A 175 -5.16 -3.82 0.42
N PHE A 176 -4.06 -3.18 0.85
CA PHE A 176 -2.82 -3.17 0.07
C PHE A 176 -2.32 -4.60 -0.20
N PHE A 177 -2.44 -5.49 0.78
CA PHE A 177 -2.01 -6.89 0.67
C PHE A 177 -2.95 -7.77 -0.17
N GLN A 178 -3.97 -7.19 -0.80
CA GLN A 178 -4.67 -7.85 -1.91
C GLN A 178 -3.86 -7.79 -3.21
N ALA A 179 -2.94 -6.83 -3.34
CA ALA A 179 -2.03 -6.68 -4.47
C ALA A 179 -0.56 -7.02 -4.13
N ALA A 180 -0.24 -7.25 -2.86
CA ALA A 180 1.12 -7.53 -2.40
C ALA A 180 1.20 -8.78 -1.51
N TYR A 181 2.30 -9.52 -1.59
CA TYR A 181 2.61 -10.66 -0.73
C TYR A 181 3.62 -10.24 0.34
N LEU A 182 3.36 -10.55 1.61
CA LEU A 182 4.21 -10.19 2.75
C LEU A 182 4.81 -11.44 3.39
N LEU A 183 6.13 -11.42 3.58
CA LEU A 183 6.85 -12.32 4.47
C LEU A 183 7.42 -11.52 5.63
N VAL A 184 7.23 -12.01 6.86
CA VAL A 184 7.90 -11.48 8.05
C VAL A 184 8.80 -12.57 8.61
N ASN A 185 10.09 -12.28 8.70
CA ASN A 185 11.08 -13.17 9.30
C ASN A 185 11.63 -12.52 10.58
N TYR A 186 11.17 -13.03 11.73
CA TYR A 186 11.62 -12.58 13.04
C TYR A 186 13.02 -13.10 13.41
N ASP A 187 13.47 -14.22 12.85
CA ASP A 187 14.79 -14.78 13.15
C ASP A 187 15.92 -13.96 12.51
N SER A 188 15.65 -13.33 11.36
CA SER A 188 16.59 -12.43 10.68
C SER A 188 16.28 -10.94 10.87
N ASP A 189 15.30 -10.58 11.72
CA ASP A 189 14.81 -9.21 11.90
C ASP A 189 14.52 -8.50 10.57
N THR A 190 13.79 -9.14 9.64
CA THR A 190 13.45 -8.54 8.33
C THR A 190 12.03 -8.83 7.91
N PHE A 191 11.48 -7.98 7.05
CA PHE A 191 10.28 -8.26 6.27
C PHE A 191 10.57 -8.09 4.78
N THR A 192 9.83 -8.83 3.95
CA THR A 192 9.93 -8.79 2.50
C THR A 192 8.55 -8.67 1.86
N ILE A 193 8.45 -7.82 0.84
CA ILE A 193 7.24 -7.59 0.05
C ILE A 193 7.51 -7.96 -1.42
N TRP A 194 6.53 -8.58 -2.06
CA TRP A 194 6.47 -8.81 -3.50
C TRP A 194 5.15 -8.33 -4.06
N GLN A 195 5.07 -8.17 -5.38
CA GLN A 195 3.78 -8.14 -6.06
C GLN A 195 3.11 -9.51 -5.88
N ALA A 196 1.82 -9.51 -5.52
CA ALA A 196 1.03 -10.72 -5.41
C ALA A 196 0.75 -11.31 -6.80
N ASN A 197 0.81 -12.63 -6.90
CA ASN A 197 0.41 -13.40 -8.07
C ASN A 197 -0.87 -14.18 -7.77
N ALA A 198 -1.97 -13.78 -8.39
CA ALA A 198 -3.26 -14.42 -8.22
C ALA A 198 -3.34 -15.78 -8.94
N THR A 199 -2.70 -16.80 -8.39
CA THR A 199 -2.71 -18.19 -8.90
C THR A 199 -3.22 -19.19 -7.87
N THR A 200 -3.85 -20.27 -8.32
CA THR A 200 -4.18 -21.42 -7.45
C THR A 200 -2.97 -22.34 -7.22
N GLY A 201 -1.90 -22.20 -8.01
CA GLY A 201 -0.67 -22.96 -7.82
C GLY A 201 -0.03 -22.68 -6.46
N SER A 202 0.70 -23.67 -5.95
CA SER A 202 1.41 -23.61 -4.68
C SER A 202 2.85 -24.09 -4.87
N ASN A 203 3.80 -23.39 -4.28
CA ASN A 203 5.20 -23.74 -4.20
C ASN A 203 5.76 -23.24 -2.86
N LEU A 204 5.52 -24.00 -1.79
CA LEU A 204 5.97 -23.67 -0.44
C LEU A 204 7.49 -23.78 -0.33
N VAL A 205 8.13 -22.68 0.08
CA VAL A 205 9.57 -22.55 0.30
C VAL A 205 9.79 -22.21 1.77
N SER A 206 10.58 -23.03 2.46
CA SER A 206 11.00 -22.73 3.83
C SER A 206 12.00 -21.58 3.85
N VAL A 207 11.85 -20.67 4.82
CA VAL A 207 12.89 -19.68 5.10
C VAL A 207 13.98 -20.38 5.91
N ALA A 208 15.17 -20.56 5.31
CA ALA A 208 16.27 -21.20 5.99
C ALA A 208 16.92 -20.22 6.96
N ASP A 209 17.13 -20.66 8.20
CA ASP A 209 17.89 -19.90 9.18
C ASP A 209 19.32 -19.66 8.70
N SER A 210 19.81 -18.44 8.91
CA SER A 210 21.23 -18.12 8.96
C SER A 210 21.90 -18.63 10.25
N CYS A 211 21.24 -19.52 11.01
CA CYS A 211 21.85 -20.32 12.05
C CYS A 211 22.97 -21.15 11.41
N GLY A 212 24.21 -20.69 11.60
CA GLY A 212 25.36 -21.04 10.81
C GLY A 212 25.47 -22.52 10.48
N ASN A 213 25.62 -22.82 9.18
CA ASN A 213 26.17 -24.06 8.69
C ASN A 213 27.61 -24.23 9.22
N SER A 214 27.73 -24.72 10.44
CA SER A 214 28.82 -25.59 10.88
C SER A 214 28.29 -27.02 10.90
N ALA A 215 27.80 -27.48 9.76
CA ALA A 215 27.64 -28.90 9.48
C ALA A 215 28.09 -29.13 8.05
N SER A 216 29.41 -29.10 7.87
CA SER A 216 30.04 -29.92 6.84
C SER A 216 29.67 -31.38 7.09
N ASP A 217 28.91 -31.99 6.19
CA ASP A 217 29.29 -33.31 5.68
C ASP A 217 28.83 -33.49 4.22
N PRO A 218 29.72 -33.88 3.29
CA PRO A 218 29.47 -33.97 1.87
C PRO A 218 29.10 -35.40 1.50
N SER A 219 27.85 -35.65 1.13
CA SER A 219 27.53 -36.84 0.32
C SER A 219 26.09 -36.80 -0.16
N HIS A 220 25.82 -36.13 -1.27
CA HIS A 220 24.87 -36.67 -2.24
C HIS A 220 25.29 -36.24 -3.64
N ASN A 221 25.93 -37.19 -4.33
CA ASN A 221 26.03 -37.20 -5.78
C ASN A 221 24.64 -37.03 -6.38
N HIS A 222 24.40 -35.89 -7.01
CA HIS A 222 23.62 -35.85 -8.22
C HIS A 222 24.36 -34.95 -9.21
N THR A 223 25.10 -35.62 -10.08
CA THR A 223 25.42 -35.08 -11.40
C THR A 223 24.10 -34.71 -12.05
N ASP A 224 23.89 -33.43 -12.33
CA ASP A 224 23.34 -33.02 -13.61
C ASP A 224 23.82 -31.62 -13.97
N ILE A 225 24.22 -31.56 -15.23
CA ILE A 225 24.97 -30.52 -15.92
C ILE A 225 24.00 -29.48 -16.44
N ALA A 226 24.20 -28.20 -16.10
CA ALA A 226 23.82 -27.08 -16.96
C ALA A 226 24.53 -25.79 -16.51
N SER A 227 25.80 -25.70 -16.86
CA SER A 227 26.57 -24.46 -16.83
C SER A 227 26.05 -23.50 -17.90
N SER A 228 25.40 -22.39 -17.53
CA SER A 228 25.20 -21.24 -18.42
C SER A 228 26.22 -20.15 -18.08
N THR A 229 27.42 -20.30 -18.63
CA THR A 229 28.48 -19.29 -18.59
C THR A 229 28.19 -18.20 -19.63
N SER A 230 28.20 -16.94 -19.20
CA SER A 230 28.27 -15.76 -20.06
C SER A 230 29.44 -15.84 -21.05
N PRO A 231 29.30 -15.38 -22.31
CA PRO A 231 30.44 -15.09 -23.16
C PRO A 231 30.83 -13.61 -23.06
N GLY A 232 31.93 -13.35 -22.37
CA GLY A 232 32.74 -12.15 -22.54
C GLY A 232 33.58 -12.26 -23.84
N ALA A 233 33.77 -11.10 -24.47
CA ALA A 233 34.49 -10.91 -25.72
C ALA A 233 35.98 -11.33 -25.66
N SER A 234 36.52 -11.83 -26.77
CA SER A 234 37.72 -11.29 -27.46
C SER A 234 38.21 -12.15 -28.65
N SER A 235 38.39 -11.46 -29.78
CA SER A 235 39.41 -11.60 -30.85
C SER A 235 39.85 -12.97 -31.41
N SER A 236 39.66 -13.17 -32.73
CA SER A 236 40.75 -13.14 -33.74
C SER A 236 40.29 -13.46 -35.18
N THR A 237 40.50 -12.49 -36.07
CA THR A 237 41.15 -12.54 -37.41
C THR A 237 40.82 -13.65 -38.45
N ALA A 238 40.22 -13.26 -39.59
CA ALA A 238 40.67 -13.51 -40.99
C ALA A 238 39.57 -13.04 -41.99
N SER A 239 39.74 -11.88 -42.62
CA SER A 239 40.11 -11.68 -44.05
C SER A 239 39.12 -12.22 -45.11
N ASN A 240 38.41 -11.31 -45.81
CA ASN A 240 38.61 -11.10 -47.26
C ASN A 240 37.73 -9.99 -47.89
N ASN A 241 38.43 -9.12 -48.62
CA ASN A 241 38.13 -8.41 -49.88
C ASN A 241 36.78 -7.71 -50.14
N GLY A 242 36.91 -6.42 -50.50
CA GLY A 242 36.01 -5.72 -51.43
C GLY A 242 36.16 -4.21 -51.42
N THR A 243 37.07 -3.67 -52.25
CA THR A 243 36.92 -2.48 -53.14
C THR A 243 35.80 -1.45 -52.81
N THR A 244 35.95 -0.12 -52.79
CA THR A 244 36.75 0.80 -53.64
C THR A 244 36.56 2.27 -53.16
N THR A 245 37.62 3.08 -53.28
CA THR A 245 37.68 4.52 -53.69
C THR A 245 37.27 5.70 -52.76
N SER A 246 38.29 6.54 -52.55
CA SER A 246 38.37 8.04 -52.56
C SER A 246 37.98 8.93 -51.36
N LYS A 247 39.02 9.64 -50.85
CA LYS A 247 39.18 11.11 -50.63
C LYS A 247 38.08 11.83 -49.80
N THR A 248 38.31 12.71 -48.82
CA THR A 248 39.33 13.74 -48.55
C THR A 248 39.16 14.26 -47.10
N ASN A 249 40.21 14.86 -46.53
CA ASN A 249 40.25 15.64 -45.27
C ASN A 249 39.14 16.70 -45.11
N SER A 250 38.69 16.98 -43.88
CA SER A 250 39.08 18.14 -43.03
C SER A 250 38.00 18.65 -42.05
N SER A 251 38.44 18.93 -40.82
CA SER A 251 38.07 20.02 -39.87
C SER A 251 36.66 20.14 -39.24
N ASN A 252 36.70 20.17 -37.90
CA ASN A 252 35.94 20.97 -36.92
C ASN A 252 34.73 21.78 -37.41
N ASP A 253 33.59 21.62 -36.72
CA ASP A 253 32.95 22.75 -36.04
C ASP A 253 31.97 22.30 -34.95
N SER A 254 31.96 23.06 -33.86
CA SER A 254 31.09 22.91 -32.70
C SER A 254 29.91 23.89 -32.80
N GLU A 255 28.73 23.39 -33.15
CA GLU A 255 27.50 24.20 -33.20
C GLU A 255 26.82 24.30 -31.84
N ARG A 256 26.53 25.55 -31.42
CA ARG A 256 25.67 25.88 -30.29
C ARG A 256 24.23 26.03 -30.78
N ASN A 257 23.33 25.19 -30.29
CA ASN A 257 21.90 25.25 -30.60
C ASN A 257 21.23 26.43 -29.89
N GLY A 258 21.00 27.54 -30.61
CA GLY A 258 20.15 28.65 -30.18
C GLY A 258 18.71 28.44 -30.62
N VAL A 259 17.75 28.62 -29.71
CA VAL A 259 16.31 28.47 -29.98
C VAL A 259 15.85 29.56 -30.94
N SER A 260 15.18 29.15 -32.01
CA SER A 260 14.69 30.01 -33.09
C SER A 260 13.82 31.16 -32.57
N PRO A 261 14.06 32.42 -33.03
CA PRO A 261 13.25 33.59 -32.69
C PRO A 261 11.75 33.40 -32.95
N GLY A 262 11.38 32.51 -33.89
CA GLY A 262 9.99 32.17 -34.19
C GLY A 262 9.27 31.42 -33.05
N ALA A 263 9.98 30.62 -32.26
CA ALA A 263 9.40 29.91 -31.12
C ALA A 263 9.12 30.85 -29.93
N ILE A 264 9.95 31.89 -29.76
CA ILE A 264 9.81 32.88 -28.69
C ILE A 264 8.59 33.80 -28.95
N ALA A 265 8.30 34.12 -30.21
CA ALA A 265 7.15 34.95 -30.57
C ALA A 265 5.79 34.25 -30.35
N GLY A 266 5.73 32.91 -30.49
CA GLY A 266 4.49 32.15 -30.34
C GLY A 266 3.97 32.06 -28.90
N ILE A 267 4.87 31.98 -27.91
CA ILE A 267 4.51 31.78 -26.50
C ILE A 267 3.88 33.04 -25.89
N ALA A 268 4.29 34.23 -26.34
CA ALA A 268 3.80 35.50 -25.80
C ALA A 268 2.31 35.74 -26.06
N VAL A 269 1.77 35.30 -27.20
CA VAL A 269 0.35 35.53 -27.55
C VAL A 269 -0.57 34.49 -26.91
N GLY A 270 -0.10 33.25 -26.74
CA GLY A 270 -0.89 32.16 -26.13
C GLY A 270 -1.19 32.38 -24.64
N THR A 271 -0.27 32.98 -23.89
CA THR A 271 -0.43 33.18 -22.44
C THR A 271 -1.56 34.16 -22.08
N ALA A 272 -1.82 35.18 -22.90
CA ALA A 272 -2.88 36.14 -22.64
C ALA A 272 -4.27 35.52 -22.72
N LEU A 273 -4.50 34.62 -23.68
CA LEU A 273 -5.79 33.92 -23.84
C LEU A 273 -5.97 32.83 -22.77
N ALA A 274 -4.91 32.10 -22.42
CA ALA A 274 -4.96 31.10 -21.37
C ALA A 274 -5.24 31.72 -19.98
N ALA A 275 -4.61 32.85 -19.65
CA ALA A 275 -4.83 33.55 -18.39
C ALA A 275 -6.27 34.10 -18.28
N ALA A 276 -6.84 34.61 -19.39
CA ALA A 276 -8.23 35.08 -19.41
C ALA A 276 -9.23 33.94 -19.18
N LEU A 277 -9.03 32.78 -19.82
CA LEU A 277 -9.88 31.59 -19.64
C LEU A 277 -9.82 31.06 -18.20
N LEU A 278 -8.62 30.94 -17.62
CA LEU A 278 -8.45 30.50 -16.23
C LEU A 278 -9.07 31.48 -15.24
N GLY A 279 -8.99 32.79 -15.50
CA GLY A 279 -9.64 33.82 -14.69
C GLY A 279 -11.17 33.70 -14.69
N ILE A 280 -11.77 33.43 -15.85
CA ILE A 280 -13.23 33.24 -15.98
C ILE A 280 -13.68 31.96 -15.25
N ILE A 281 -12.94 30.86 -15.41
CA ILE A 281 -13.24 29.58 -14.73
C ILE A 281 -13.14 29.76 -13.21
N GLY A 282 -12.09 30.42 -12.71
CA GLY A 282 -11.92 30.71 -11.29
C GLY A 282 -13.06 31.57 -10.72
N ALA A 283 -13.50 32.60 -11.46
CA ALA A 283 -14.62 33.45 -11.06
C ALA A 283 -15.95 32.68 -10.97
N ILE A 284 -16.23 31.80 -11.94
CA ILE A 284 -17.43 30.95 -11.95
C ILE A 284 -17.42 29.98 -10.76
N CYS A 285 -16.27 29.33 -10.47
CA CYS A 285 -16.13 28.44 -9.32
C CYS A 285 -16.36 29.15 -7.99
N LEU A 286 -15.79 30.35 -7.80
CA LEU A 286 -16.01 31.15 -6.57
C LEU A 286 -17.47 31.59 -6.43
N MET A 287 -18.15 31.97 -7.51
CA MET A 287 -19.57 32.32 -7.47
C MET A 287 -20.46 31.11 -7.13
N ARG A 288 -20.12 29.91 -7.59
CA ARG A 288 -20.83 28.67 -7.25
C ARG A 288 -20.63 28.28 -5.78
N ARG A 289 -19.40 28.41 -5.23
CA ARG A 289 -19.13 28.19 -3.79
C ARG A 289 -19.92 29.15 -2.90
N ARG A 290 -19.98 30.45 -3.24
CA ARG A 290 -20.72 31.44 -2.44
C ARG A 290 -22.24 31.24 -2.46
N LYS A 291 -22.81 30.70 -3.54
CA LYS A 291 -24.25 30.38 -3.58
C LYS A 291 -24.62 29.20 -2.68
N ARG A 292 -23.74 28.20 -2.54
CA ARG A 292 -23.98 27.03 -1.67
C ARG A 292 -23.93 27.40 -0.18
N GLN A 293 -23.10 28.37 0.22
CA GLN A 293 -23.03 28.84 1.61
C GLN A 293 -24.28 29.63 2.06
N ARG A 294 -25.08 30.19 1.13
CA ARG A 294 -26.31 30.91 1.48
C ARG A 294 -27.50 29.98 1.77
N VAL A 295 -27.44 28.73 1.32
CA VAL A 295 -28.49 27.72 1.60
C VAL A 295 -28.28 27.09 2.98
N ALA A 296 -27.02 26.97 3.44
CA ALA A 296 -26.71 26.44 4.78
C ALA A 296 -27.03 27.41 5.93
N ALA A 297 -27.09 28.73 5.67
CA ALA A 297 -27.39 29.74 6.69
C ALA A 297 -28.89 29.91 7.00
N SER A 298 -29.79 29.13 6.39
CA SER A 298 -31.25 29.21 6.63
C SER A 298 -31.82 28.12 7.55
N HIS A 299 -30.97 27.25 8.13
CA HIS A 299 -31.42 26.17 9.02
C HIS A 299 -31.06 26.36 10.50
N ASP A 300 -30.36 27.45 10.86
CA ASP A 300 -29.81 27.68 12.21
C ASP A 300 -30.53 28.80 12.99
N SER A 301 -31.86 28.89 12.86
CA SER A 301 -32.66 29.92 13.56
C SER A 301 -33.88 29.36 14.30
N ARG A 302 -33.92 28.06 14.61
CA ARG A 302 -35.10 27.46 15.27
C ARG A 302 -34.84 26.59 16.50
N SER A 303 -33.70 26.73 17.17
CA SER A 303 -33.40 25.95 18.39
C SER A 303 -32.91 26.81 19.56
N LEU A 304 -33.65 27.84 19.96
CA LEU A 304 -33.49 28.47 21.28
C LEU A 304 -34.85 28.97 21.84
N SER A 305 -35.68 28.03 22.29
CA SER A 305 -36.73 28.16 23.32
C SER A 305 -37.36 26.77 23.44
N LEU A 306 -37.28 26.03 24.55
CA LEU A 306 -37.89 26.37 25.82
C LEU A 306 -37.38 25.36 26.87
N SER A 307 -36.63 25.85 27.86
CA SER A 307 -36.48 25.14 29.14
C SER A 307 -37.76 25.35 29.92
N SER A 308 -38.50 24.28 30.23
CA SER A 308 -39.49 24.31 31.30
C SER A 308 -39.54 22.98 32.03
N SER A 309 -39.16 23.06 33.29
CA SER A 309 -39.23 22.05 34.34
C SER A 309 -40.62 21.41 34.40
N THR A 310 -40.71 20.08 34.33
CA THR A 310 -41.83 19.34 34.92
C THR A 310 -41.36 17.97 35.40
N LYS A 311 -41.79 17.67 36.63
CA LYS A 311 -41.45 16.56 37.52
C LYS A 311 -41.76 15.19 36.89
N ILE A 312 -40.89 14.23 37.15
CA ILE A 312 -41.06 12.80 36.86
C ILE A 312 -41.98 12.16 37.89
N PRO A 313 -43.07 11.48 37.49
CA PRO A 313 -43.62 10.38 38.26
C PRO A 313 -43.11 9.04 37.71
N LEU A 314 -42.65 8.20 38.63
CA LEU A 314 -42.41 6.76 38.46
C LEU A 314 -43.69 6.06 37.96
N GLY A 315 -43.52 5.11 37.03
CA GLY A 315 -44.45 3.99 36.83
C GLY A 315 -44.69 3.64 35.36
N GLY A 316 -44.44 2.37 35.01
CA GLY A 316 -44.93 1.77 33.76
C GLY A 316 -43.88 1.01 32.97
N PHE A 317 -43.53 -0.18 33.44
CA PHE A 317 -42.93 -1.23 32.62
C PHE A 317 -44.02 -1.74 31.66
N ASP A 318 -43.83 -1.63 30.35
CA ASP A 318 -44.65 -2.34 29.38
C ASP A 318 -43.73 -3.20 28.51
N THR A 319 -43.71 -4.48 28.88
CA THR A 319 -43.21 -5.61 28.12
C THR A 319 -44.20 -5.92 27.01
N GLN A 320 -43.79 -5.83 25.74
CA GLN A 320 -44.22 -6.74 24.66
C GLN A 320 -43.56 -6.36 23.33
N THR A 321 -42.45 -7.02 23.01
CA THR A 321 -42.22 -7.50 21.65
C THR A 321 -41.72 -8.95 21.77
N MET A 322 -42.45 -9.82 21.08
CA MET A 322 -42.36 -11.27 21.20
C MET A 322 -40.98 -11.76 20.76
N PHE A 323 -40.35 -12.54 21.64
CA PHE A 323 -39.32 -13.50 21.29
C PHE A 323 -39.99 -14.64 20.51
N GLU A 324 -39.56 -14.86 19.27
CA GLU A 324 -39.78 -16.11 18.56
C GLU A 324 -38.46 -16.92 18.61
N PRO A 325 -38.43 -18.09 19.26
CA PRO A 325 -37.22 -18.89 19.36
C PRO A 325 -37.08 -19.73 18.09
N MET A 326 -36.31 -19.25 17.11
CA MET A 326 -35.84 -20.12 16.03
C MET A 326 -34.52 -20.79 16.43
N SER A 327 -34.70 -22.04 16.82
CA SER A 327 -33.76 -23.14 16.94
C SER A 327 -32.77 -23.25 15.77
N GLN A 328 -31.50 -23.52 16.09
CA GLN A 328 -30.48 -24.36 15.39
C GLN A 328 -30.36 -24.21 13.86
N ASP A 329 -29.20 -23.88 13.26
CA ASP A 329 -27.85 -24.32 13.55
C ASP A 329 -26.83 -23.20 13.26
N VAL A 330 -25.86 -23.05 14.16
CA VAL A 330 -24.70 -22.18 13.96
C VAL A 330 -23.75 -22.89 13.01
N LEU A 331 -23.77 -22.52 11.73
CA LEU A 331 -22.70 -22.88 10.80
C LEU A 331 -21.63 -21.79 10.89
N GLU A 332 -20.72 -21.92 11.85
CA GLU A 332 -19.44 -21.20 11.81
C GLU A 332 -18.73 -21.53 10.50
N MET A 333 -17.97 -20.57 9.97
CA MET A 333 -17.15 -20.68 8.76
C MET A 333 -16.41 -22.02 8.69
N SER A 334 -17.02 -23.01 8.03
CA SER A 334 -16.31 -24.12 7.42
C SER A 334 -15.91 -23.65 6.02
N GLY A 335 -14.97 -22.71 5.97
CA GLY A 335 -14.05 -22.70 4.84
C GLY A 335 -13.16 -23.90 5.09
N ASP A 336 -13.26 -24.93 4.26
CA ASP A 336 -12.39 -26.11 4.31
C ASP A 336 -10.95 -25.57 4.20
N PRO A 337 -10.21 -25.42 5.32
CA PRO A 337 -8.85 -24.94 5.23
C PRO A 337 -8.11 -26.15 4.72
N HIS A 338 -7.86 -26.21 3.42
CA HIS A 338 -6.89 -27.16 2.92
C HIS A 338 -5.55 -26.69 3.49
N VAL A 339 -5.25 -27.14 4.71
CA VAL A 339 -4.00 -26.89 5.40
C VAL A 339 -2.97 -27.61 4.56
N GLN A 340 -2.29 -26.85 3.71
CA GLN A 340 -1.17 -27.37 2.96
C GLN A 340 0.03 -27.30 3.91
N GLU A 341 0.18 -28.34 4.72
CA GLU A 341 1.38 -28.52 5.52
C GLU A 341 2.56 -28.81 4.59
N MET A 342 3.74 -28.29 4.92
CA MET A 342 4.97 -28.71 4.24
C MET A 342 5.15 -30.21 4.46
N ASN A 343 5.48 -30.94 3.38
CA ASN A 343 5.77 -32.37 3.43
C ASN A 343 6.86 -32.64 4.50
N GLY A 344 6.54 -33.46 5.51
CA GLY A 344 7.37 -33.77 6.68
C GLY A 344 8.69 -34.51 6.41
N GLY A 345 9.19 -34.51 5.17
CA GLY A 345 10.54 -34.94 4.84
C GLY A 345 11.63 -34.04 5.44
N SER A 346 11.28 -32.82 5.83
CA SER A 346 12.12 -31.91 6.61
C SER A 346 11.86 -32.17 8.09
N LYS A 347 12.75 -32.91 8.77
CA LYS A 347 12.63 -33.13 10.21
C LYS A 347 12.64 -31.78 10.93
N PRO A 348 11.74 -31.53 11.91
CA PRO A 348 11.87 -30.37 12.77
C PRO A 348 13.23 -30.42 13.48
N VAL A 349 13.93 -29.28 13.51
CA VAL A 349 15.13 -29.11 14.31
C VAL A 349 14.68 -29.07 15.77
N GLU A 350 14.77 -30.21 16.44
CA GLU A 350 14.54 -30.32 17.89
C GLU A 350 15.59 -29.46 18.61
N MET A 351 15.12 -28.42 19.30
CA MET A 351 15.95 -27.50 20.07
C MET A 351 16.53 -28.25 21.27
N SER A 352 17.75 -28.81 21.14
CA SER A 352 18.44 -29.40 22.28
C SER A 352 18.79 -28.30 23.26
N SER A 353 18.11 -28.25 24.40
CA SER A 353 18.46 -27.39 25.53
C SER A 353 19.76 -27.87 26.16
N GLU A 354 20.90 -27.61 25.52
CA GLU A 354 22.21 -27.88 26.09
C GLU A 354 22.60 -26.71 27.00
N LYS A 355 22.43 -26.95 28.30
CA LYS A 355 22.68 -25.99 29.36
C LYS A 355 24.19 -25.84 29.56
N THR A 356 24.83 -24.96 28.79
CA THR A 356 26.25 -24.66 28.93
C THR A 356 26.51 -23.99 30.28
N ARG A 357 27.06 -24.77 31.23
CA ARG A 357 27.46 -24.31 32.55
C ARG A 357 28.83 -23.65 32.47
N THR A 358 28.88 -22.37 32.15
CA THR A 358 30.11 -21.57 32.12
C THR A 358 30.67 -21.44 33.53
N LYS A 359 31.86 -22.01 33.77
CA LYS A 359 32.64 -21.79 35.01
C LYS A 359 33.29 -20.41 34.93
N HIS A 360 32.85 -19.48 35.79
CA HIS A 360 33.56 -18.22 36.03
C HIS A 360 34.90 -18.51 36.73
N TYR A 361 36.00 -18.15 36.07
CA TYR A 361 37.32 -18.04 36.70
C TYR A 361 37.47 -16.62 37.24
N THR A 362 37.66 -16.50 38.56
CA THR A 362 37.90 -15.22 39.23
C THR A 362 39.40 -14.93 39.19
N THR A 363 39.82 -13.94 38.40
CA THR A 363 41.17 -13.37 38.46
C THR A 363 41.21 -12.28 39.52
N ARG A 364 42.05 -12.51 40.53
CA ARG A 364 42.33 -11.61 41.66
C ARG A 364 43.33 -10.56 41.20
N PHE A 365 42.97 -9.28 41.22
CA PHE A 365 43.91 -8.16 41.06
C PHE A 365 44.58 -7.90 42.41
N GLU A 366 45.91 -8.06 42.48
CA GLU A 366 46.74 -7.51 43.56
C GLU A 366 47.00 -6.02 43.31
N LEU A 367 46.60 -5.20 44.30
CA LEU A 367 46.97 -3.80 44.40
C LEU A 367 48.37 -3.68 45.01
N GLY A 368 49.33 -3.13 44.27
CA GLY A 368 50.62 -2.69 44.78
C GLY A 368 50.68 -1.15 44.84
N SER A 369 50.91 -0.63 46.05
CA SER A 369 51.47 0.69 46.39
C SER A 369 52.00 0.57 47.83
N PRO A 370 53.10 1.24 48.21
CA PRO A 370 53.37 2.67 47.99
C PRO A 370 54.40 2.99 46.90
#